data_AF-A0A3E0U5F1-F1
#
_entry.id   AF-A0A3E0U5F1-F1
#
_cell.length_a   1.000
_cell.length_b   1.000
_cell.length_c   1.000
_cell.angle_alpha   90.00
_cell.angle_beta   90.00
_cell.angle_gamma   90.00
#
_symmetry.space_group_name_H-M   'P 1'
#
loop_
_entity.id
_entity.type
_entity.pdbx_description
1 polymer ?
#
loop_
_entity_poly.entity_id
_entity_poly.type
_entity_poly.pdbx_seq_one_letter_code
_entity_poly.pdbx_strand_id
1 'polypeptide(L)'
;MLLQEMYEEFRATFPEITLKADIAHINQWDELDPSFAYSWFESLANAINDEMSKGSEPAQYKSIFEYFRQKYLFESDDIKNCIDVAFIENLFWRVKAEHASPYWTLMPDVLKQLYIQFHGRSPC
;
A
#
# COMPACT_ATOMS: atom_id res chain seq x y z
N MET A 1 -4.04 -17.56 3.48
CA MET A 1 -4.56 -16.51 4.38
C MET A 1 -5.87 -15.97 3.84
N LEU A 2 -6.82 -15.60 4.71
CA LEU A 2 -7.99 -14.79 4.36
C LEU A 2 -7.63 -13.30 4.37
N LEU A 3 -8.37 -12.47 3.62
CA LEU A 3 -8.09 -11.04 3.55
C LEU A 3 -8.16 -10.34 4.91
N GLN A 4 -9.12 -10.73 5.74
CA GLN A 4 -9.23 -10.22 7.11
C GLN A 4 -8.02 -10.59 7.97
N GLU A 5 -7.46 -11.79 7.82
CA GLU A 5 -6.24 -12.20 8.54
C GLU A 5 -5.04 -11.36 8.10
N MET A 6 -4.90 -11.06 6.80
CA MET A 6 -3.84 -10.16 6.32
C MET A 6 -4.02 -8.74 6.86
N TYR A 7 -5.24 -8.24 6.91
CA TYR A 7 -5.57 -6.94 7.51
C TYR A 7 -5.15 -6.89 8.99
N GLU A 8 -5.55 -7.87 9.80
CA GLU A 8 -5.17 -7.93 11.22
C GLU A 8 -3.66 -8.08 11.43
N GLU A 9 -3.02 -8.96 10.64
CA GLU A 9 -1.56 -9.16 10.68
C GLU A 9 -0.79 -7.89 10.32
N PHE A 10 -1.19 -7.20 9.24
CA PHE A 10 -0.55 -5.96 8.80
C PHE A 10 -0.63 -4.91 9.90
N ARG A 11 -1.81 -4.74 10.51
CA ARG A 11 -2.04 -3.77 11.58
C ARG A 11 -1.18 -4.03 12.81
N ALA A 12 -1.04 -5.29 13.19
CA ALA A 12 -0.18 -5.69 14.30
C ALA A 12 1.31 -5.46 13.99
N THR A 13 1.71 -5.65 12.73
CA THR A 13 3.11 -5.55 12.29
C THR A 13 3.57 -4.11 12.08
N PHE A 14 2.70 -3.24 11.55
CA PHE A 14 3.02 -1.86 11.19
C PHE A 14 2.05 -0.85 11.84
N PRO A 15 2.08 -0.71 13.18
CA PRO A 15 1.08 0.10 13.89
C PRO A 15 1.14 1.59 13.52
N GLU A 16 2.32 2.14 13.23
CA GLU A 16 2.47 3.58 12.94
C GLU A 16 1.77 4.01 11.65
N ILE A 17 1.98 3.27 10.55
CA ILE A 17 1.30 3.56 9.27
C ILE A 17 -0.17 3.15 9.33
N THR A 18 -0.51 2.14 10.13
CA THR A 18 -1.89 1.70 10.36
C THR A 18 -2.74 2.84 10.92
N LEU A 19 -2.23 3.59 11.91
CA LEU A 19 -2.96 4.75 12.46
C LEU A 19 -3.24 5.81 11.38
N LYS A 20 -2.30 6.02 10.45
CA LYS A 20 -2.49 6.97 9.33
C LYS A 20 -3.49 6.44 8.31
N ALA A 21 -3.43 5.15 7.99
CA ALA A 21 -4.37 4.48 7.11
C ALA A 21 -5.79 4.48 7.69
N ASP A 22 -5.94 4.30 9.00
CA ASP A 22 -7.22 4.38 9.71
C ASP A 22 -7.85 5.77 9.58
N ILE A 23 -7.07 6.82 9.79
CA ILE A 23 -7.54 8.20 9.60
C ILE A 23 -7.97 8.41 8.14
N ALA A 24 -7.17 7.97 7.17
CA ALA A 24 -7.50 8.07 5.76
C ALA A 24 -8.80 7.30 5.42
N HIS A 25 -8.97 6.11 6.00
CA HIS A 25 -10.13 5.25 5.77
C HIS A 25 -11.41 5.86 6.36
N ILE A 26 -11.38 6.28 7.63
CA ILE A 26 -12.52 6.95 8.27
C ILE A 26 -12.93 8.21 7.50
N ASN A 27 -11.97 9.02 7.04
CA ASN A 27 -12.30 10.22 6.28
C ASN A 27 -13.03 9.93 4.95
N GLN A 28 -12.83 8.74 4.37
CA GLN A 28 -13.41 8.34 3.10
C GLN A 28 -14.71 7.53 3.27
N TRP A 29 -14.80 6.72 4.34
CA TRP A 29 -15.84 5.71 4.53
C TRP A 29 -16.67 5.87 5.81
N ASP A 30 -16.30 6.79 6.72
CA ASP A 30 -16.95 7.10 8.01
C ASP A 30 -17.01 5.92 9.01
N GLU A 31 -16.26 4.84 8.76
CA GLU A 31 -16.22 3.66 9.65
C GLU A 31 -14.87 2.93 9.61
N LEU A 32 -14.64 2.07 10.61
CA LEU A 32 -13.57 1.07 10.62
C LEU A 32 -14.19 -0.30 10.90
N ASP A 33 -14.62 -0.98 9.84
CA ASP A 33 -15.10 -2.35 9.92
C ASP A 33 -14.15 -3.28 9.11
N PRO A 34 -13.59 -4.33 9.74
CA PRO A 34 -12.77 -5.34 9.06
C PRO A 34 -13.43 -5.99 7.82
N SER A 35 -14.75 -5.94 7.70
CA SER A 35 -15.45 -6.38 6.49
C SER A 35 -15.05 -5.57 5.23
N PHE A 36 -14.53 -4.36 5.41
CA PHE A 36 -13.97 -3.50 4.37
C PHE A 36 -12.44 -3.58 4.25
N ALA A 37 -11.82 -4.67 4.71
CA ALA A 37 -10.37 -4.88 4.63
C ALA A 37 -9.79 -4.57 3.23
N TYR A 38 -10.52 -4.91 2.16
CA TYR A 38 -10.12 -4.58 0.79
C TYR A 38 -9.95 -3.08 0.58
N SER A 39 -10.99 -2.29 0.87
CA SER A 39 -10.97 -0.83 0.76
C SER A 39 -10.01 -0.17 1.74
N TRP A 40 -9.72 -0.84 2.87
CA TRP A 40 -8.71 -0.35 3.80
C TRP A 40 -7.29 -0.37 3.20
N PHE A 41 -6.94 -1.36 2.37
CA PHE A 41 -5.65 -1.39 1.68
C PHE A 41 -5.50 -0.28 0.63
N GLU A 42 -6.60 0.20 0.03
CA GLU A 42 -6.61 1.45 -0.75
C GLU A 42 -6.31 2.65 0.14
N SER A 43 -6.96 2.76 1.30
CA SER A 43 -6.69 3.83 2.26
C SER A 43 -5.26 3.81 2.79
N LEU A 44 -4.65 2.62 2.93
CA LEU A 44 -3.23 2.48 3.24
C LEU A 44 -2.34 3.05 2.13
N ALA A 45 -2.63 2.77 0.86
CA ALA A 45 -1.88 3.35 -0.25
C ALA A 45 -1.95 4.89 -0.21
N ASN A 46 -3.15 5.43 0.02
CA ASN A 46 -3.37 6.88 0.17
C ASN A 46 -2.59 7.47 1.35
N ALA A 47 -2.56 6.79 2.50
CA ALA A 47 -1.77 7.23 3.65
C ALA A 47 -0.26 7.26 3.35
N ILE A 48 0.27 6.27 2.62
CA ILE A 48 1.67 6.27 2.20
C ILE A 48 1.93 7.41 1.20
N ASN A 49 1.03 7.67 0.26
CA ASN A 49 1.16 8.77 -0.71
C ASN A 49 1.27 10.14 -0.03
N ASP A 50 0.48 10.35 1.03
CA ASP A 50 0.55 11.55 1.85
C ASP A 50 1.90 11.69 2.56
N GLU A 51 2.47 10.59 3.05
CA GLU A 51 3.78 10.58 3.70
C GLU A 51 4.91 10.85 2.70
N MET A 52 4.85 10.26 1.51
CA MET A 52 5.77 10.59 0.41
C MET A 52 5.71 12.09 0.12
N SER A 53 4.50 12.64 0.02
CA SER A 53 4.27 14.05 -0.32
C SER A 53 4.78 15.02 0.75
N LYS A 54 4.84 14.58 2.01
CA LYS A 54 5.41 15.34 3.14
C LYS A 54 6.93 15.18 3.26
N GLY A 55 7.56 14.35 2.43
CA GLY A 55 9.00 14.11 2.47
C GLY A 55 9.44 13.20 3.62
N SER A 56 8.57 12.28 4.07
CA SER A 56 8.94 11.26 5.05
C SER A 56 10.10 10.39 4.55
N GLU A 57 10.89 9.84 5.47
CA GLU A 57 12.10 9.06 5.14
C GLU A 57 11.74 7.75 4.41
N PRO A 58 12.15 7.57 3.13
CA PRO A 58 11.74 6.41 2.33
C PRO A 58 12.18 5.06 2.93
N ALA A 59 13.32 5.02 3.63
CA ALA A 59 13.86 3.78 4.19
C ALA A 59 12.90 3.11 5.20
N GLN A 60 12.02 3.87 5.85
CA GLN A 60 11.02 3.36 6.81
C GLN A 60 9.95 2.48 6.14
N TYR A 61 9.73 2.64 4.84
CA TYR A 61 8.69 1.95 4.08
C TYR A 61 9.19 0.67 3.38
N LYS A 62 10.50 0.42 3.43
CA LYS A 62 11.10 -0.76 2.79
C LYS A 62 10.51 -2.08 3.32
N SER A 63 10.31 -2.19 4.63
CA SER A 63 9.73 -3.39 5.25
C SER A 63 8.27 -3.61 4.85
N ILE A 64 7.51 -2.53 4.66
CA ILE A 64 6.12 -2.58 4.18
C ILE A 64 6.09 -3.09 2.72
N PHE A 65 6.96 -2.59 1.85
CA PHE A 65 7.01 -3.08 0.47
C PHE A 65 7.48 -4.54 0.39
N GLU A 66 8.42 -4.95 1.23
CA GLU A 66 8.83 -6.36 1.31
C GLU A 66 7.71 -7.25 1.84
N TYR A 67 6.92 -6.77 2.80
CA TYR A 67 5.73 -7.48 3.27
C TYR A 67 4.76 -7.78 2.12
N PHE A 68 4.38 -6.75 1.35
CA PHE A 68 3.47 -6.93 0.22
C PHE A 68 4.07 -7.82 -0.87
N ARG A 69 5.38 -7.75 -1.11
CA ARG A 69 6.06 -8.67 -2.02
C ARG A 69 5.89 -10.12 -1.56
N GLN A 70 6.15 -10.42 -0.29
CA GLN A 70 6.02 -11.79 0.24
C GLN A 70 4.58 -12.29 0.13
N LYS A 71 3.59 -11.47 0.53
CA LYS A 71 2.17 -11.83 0.40
C LYS A 71 1.76 -12.05 -1.05
N TYR A 72 2.20 -11.20 -1.96
CA TYR A 72 1.91 -11.35 -3.38
C TYR A 72 2.51 -12.63 -3.99
N LEU A 73 3.71 -13.04 -3.56
CA LEU A 73 4.37 -14.23 -4.12
C LEU A 73 3.76 -15.54 -3.62
N PHE A 74 3.30 -15.59 -2.37
CA PHE A 74 3.02 -16.86 -1.68
C PHE A 74 1.58 -17.07 -1.20
N GLU A 75 0.73 -16.04 -1.21
CA GLU A 75 -0.67 -16.17 -0.75
C GLU A 75 -1.66 -16.52 -1.88
N SER A 76 -2.94 -16.56 -1.53
CA SER A 76 -4.04 -16.85 -2.45
C SER A 76 -4.28 -15.74 -3.49
N ASP A 77 -4.99 -16.07 -4.55
CA ASP A 77 -5.33 -15.12 -5.62
C ASP A 77 -6.17 -13.94 -5.10
N ASP A 78 -7.02 -14.13 -4.10
CA ASP A 78 -7.78 -13.04 -3.47
C ASP A 78 -6.85 -12.01 -2.80
N ILE A 79 -5.82 -12.47 -2.10
CA ILE A 79 -4.80 -11.60 -1.48
C ILE A 79 -4.00 -10.89 -2.57
N LYS A 80 -3.56 -11.63 -3.60
CA LYS A 80 -2.81 -11.04 -4.72
C LYS A 80 -3.62 -9.95 -5.42
N ASN A 81 -4.90 -10.21 -5.67
CA ASN A 81 -5.82 -9.27 -6.30
C ASN A 81 -6.02 -8.02 -5.43
N CYS A 82 -6.15 -8.17 -4.11
CA CYS A 82 -6.21 -7.03 -3.21
C CYS A 82 -4.93 -6.19 -3.24
N ILE A 83 -3.75 -6.83 -3.26
CA ILE A 83 -2.47 -6.13 -3.35
C ILE A 83 -2.36 -5.40 -4.68
N ASP A 84 -2.67 -6.05 -5.80
CA ASP A 84 -2.59 -5.45 -7.13
C ASP A 84 -3.54 -4.25 -7.23
N VAL A 85 -4.83 -4.48 -7.02
CA VAL A 85 -5.86 -3.48 -7.30
C VAL A 85 -6.01 -2.46 -6.17
N ALA A 86 -6.23 -2.92 -4.93
CA ALA A 86 -6.50 -1.97 -3.84
C ALA A 86 -5.25 -1.18 -3.46
N PHE A 87 -4.10 -1.85 -3.35
CA PHE A 87 -2.87 -1.21 -2.90
C PHE A 87 -2.03 -0.61 -4.04
N ILE A 88 -1.62 -1.41 -5.03
CA ILE A 88 -0.63 -1.00 -6.03
C ILE A 88 -1.21 0.03 -7.02
N GLU A 89 -2.42 -0.16 -7.53
CA GLU A 89 -3.04 0.80 -8.48
C GLU A 89 -3.21 2.19 -7.85
N ASN A 90 -3.39 2.27 -6.52
CA ASN A 90 -3.62 3.51 -5.79
C ASN A 90 -2.33 4.15 -5.23
N LEU A 91 -1.20 3.44 -5.23
CA LEU A 91 0.07 3.96 -4.74
C LEU A 91 0.63 5.03 -5.71
N PHE A 92 1.41 5.97 -5.19
CA PHE A 92 1.96 7.14 -5.90
C PHE A 92 0.93 8.12 -6.49
N TRP A 93 -0.36 7.95 -6.22
CA TRP A 93 -1.39 8.86 -6.71
C TRP A 93 -1.15 10.28 -6.20
N ARG A 94 -1.09 11.24 -7.14
CA ARG A 94 -0.82 12.68 -6.89
C ARG A 94 0.51 12.97 -6.16
N VAL A 95 1.42 12.01 -6.09
CA VAL A 95 2.78 12.22 -5.57
C VAL A 95 3.65 12.79 -6.68
N LYS A 96 4.41 13.85 -6.41
CA LYS A 96 5.37 14.40 -7.38
C LYS A 96 6.53 13.42 -7.61
N ALA A 97 7.06 13.37 -8.84
CA ALA A 97 8.15 12.48 -9.21
C ALA A 97 9.38 12.56 -8.28
N GLU A 98 9.74 13.77 -7.84
CA GLU A 98 10.86 14.03 -6.92
C GLU A 98 10.67 13.35 -5.54
N HIS A 99 9.43 13.21 -5.08
CA HIS A 99 9.08 12.51 -3.84
C HIS A 99 8.83 11.02 -4.07
N ALA A 100 8.35 10.63 -5.26
CA ALA A 100 8.08 9.23 -5.60
C ALA A 100 9.37 8.43 -5.86
N SER A 101 10.38 9.03 -6.50
CA SER A 101 11.58 8.33 -6.97
C SER A 101 12.37 7.57 -5.90
N PRO A 102 12.58 8.12 -4.67
CA PRO A 102 13.26 7.38 -3.62
C PRO A 102 12.49 6.12 -3.16
N TYR A 103 11.16 6.21 -3.07
CA TYR A 103 10.29 5.10 -2.71
C TYR A 103 10.24 4.06 -3.82
N TRP A 104 10.12 4.52 -5.07
CA TRP A 104 10.16 3.65 -6.25
C TRP A 104 11.46 2.84 -6.29
N THR A 105 12.60 3.45 -5.96
CA THR A 105 13.89 2.75 -5.92
C THR A 105 13.88 1.58 -4.92
N LEU A 106 13.23 1.75 -3.76
CA LEU A 106 13.13 0.73 -2.72
C LEU A 106 12.08 -0.36 -3.01
N MET A 107 11.13 -0.07 -3.89
CA MET A 107 10.02 -0.97 -4.19
C MET A 107 10.50 -2.22 -4.93
N PRO A 108 10.07 -3.43 -4.53
CA PRO A 108 10.41 -4.66 -5.21
C PRO A 108 9.93 -4.73 -6.67
N ASP A 109 10.74 -5.36 -7.53
CA ASP A 109 10.49 -5.38 -8.98
C ASP A 109 9.14 -6.00 -9.36
N VAL A 110 8.68 -7.03 -8.64
CA VAL A 110 7.36 -7.64 -8.90
C VAL A 110 6.23 -6.63 -8.65
N LEU A 111 6.33 -5.80 -7.61
CA LEU A 111 5.30 -4.79 -7.32
C LEU A 111 5.40 -3.61 -8.29
N LYS A 112 6.61 -3.26 -8.74
CA LYS A 112 6.81 -2.27 -9.82
C LYS A 112 6.16 -2.73 -11.13
N GLN A 113 6.26 -4.02 -11.46
CA GLN A 113 5.66 -4.58 -12.66
C GLN A 113 4.13 -4.46 -12.63
N LEU A 114 3.49 -4.77 -11.51
CA LEU A 114 2.05 -4.56 -11.31
C LEU A 114 1.67 -3.10 -11.55
N TYR A 115 2.40 -2.17 -10.91
CA TYR A 115 2.17 -0.74 -11.10
C TYR A 115 2.27 -0.32 -12.57
N ILE A 116 3.34 -0.72 -13.26
CA ILE A 116 3.55 -0.38 -14.67
C ILE A 116 2.51 -1.03 -15.57
N GLN A 117 2.07 -2.26 -15.26
CA GLN A 117 1.06 -2.95 -16.05
C GLN A 117 -0.27 -2.20 -16.03
N PHE A 118 -0.64 -1.61 -14.89
CA PHE A 118 -1.85 -0.81 -14.77
C PHE A 118 -1.67 0.62 -15.31
N HIS A 119 -0.62 1.34 -14.87
CA HIS A 119 -0.42 2.77 -15.17
C HIS A 119 0.31 3.05 -16.49
N GLY A 120 0.93 2.03 -17.08
CA GLY A 120 1.71 2.11 -18.33
C GLY A 120 3.11 2.73 -18.22
N ARG A 121 3.51 3.22 -17.03
CA ARG A 121 4.81 3.87 -16.78
C ARG A 121 5.18 3.89 -15.30
N SER A 122 6.43 4.22 -14.99
CA SER A 122 6.88 4.53 -13.61
C SER A 122 6.25 5.83 -13.10
N PRO A 123 6.17 6.02 -11.76
CA PRO A 123 5.67 7.26 -11.16
C PRO A 123 6.68 8.43 -11.24
N CYS A 124 7.92 8.15 -11.64
CA CYS A 124 9.02 9.11 -11.77
C CYS A 124 9.83 8.89 -13.05
#